data_AF-A0A428NE30-F1
#
_entry.id   AF-A0A428NE30-F1
#
_cell.length_a   1.000
_cell.length_b   1.000
_cell.length_c   1.000
_cell.angle_alpha   90.00
_cell.angle_beta   90.00
_cell.angle_gamma   90.00
#
_symmetry.space_group_name_H-M   'P 1'
#
loop_
_entity.id
_entity.type
_entity.pdbx_description
1 polymer ?
#
loop_
_entity_poly.entity_id
_entity_poly.type
_entity_poly.pdbx_seq_one_letter_code
_entity_poly.pdbx_strand_id
1 'polypeptide(L)'
;MPSDQALANETLFEWMMLRRSLQKADELTRVKFCLCLQILGLSLLGHYDGVAASELLARDEASLLAPFMQVERHLEPGSFDYAQAHHIVALARGLLEELGGEQDRFQRRFDLQYSARENHVIYGAIVDIEGTGSMEDADPEQMYKAMSRSKLIRDQELVSTEVAELMNTCLHVLEQDWVYV
;
A
#
# COMPACT_ATOMS: atom_id res chain seq x y z
N MET A 1 28.81 1.34 10.00
CA MET A 1 27.39 1.19 10.31
C MET A 1 26.89 2.52 10.85
N PRO A 2 25.80 3.07 10.30
CA PRO A 2 25.17 4.28 10.85
C PRO A 2 24.70 4.02 12.29
N SER A 3 24.59 5.08 13.10
CA SER A 3 24.05 4.97 14.46
C SER A 3 22.53 4.85 14.44
N ASP A 4 21.93 4.26 15.49
CA ASP A 4 20.48 4.13 15.62
C ASP A 4 19.76 5.48 15.53
N GLN A 5 20.37 6.55 16.06
CA GLN A 5 19.85 7.91 15.93
C GLN A 5 19.81 8.39 14.47
N ALA A 6 20.83 8.05 13.69
CA ALA A 6 20.88 8.42 12.27
C ALA A 6 19.79 7.66 11.48
N LEU A 7 19.63 6.36 11.75
CA LEU A 7 18.59 5.54 11.14
C LEU A 7 17.19 6.04 11.49
N ALA A 8 16.92 6.35 12.77
CA ALA A 8 15.64 6.88 13.21
C ALA A 8 15.29 8.22 12.53
N ASN A 9 16.24 9.15 12.45
CA ASN A 9 16.04 10.43 11.79
C ASN A 9 15.74 10.27 10.30
N GLU A 10 16.40 9.31 9.67
CA GLU A 10 16.23 9.01 8.26
C GLU A 10 14.89 8.34 7.95
N THR A 11 14.49 7.31 8.72
CA THR A 11 13.16 6.71 8.61
C THR A 11 12.07 7.76 8.79
N LEU A 12 12.21 8.63 9.79
CA LEU A 12 11.28 9.73 10.03
C LEU A 12 11.20 10.66 8.81
N PHE A 13 12.35 11.02 8.24
CA PHE A 13 12.40 11.84 7.03
C PHE A 13 11.67 11.17 5.85
N GLU A 14 11.92 9.89 5.60
CA GLU A 14 11.30 9.17 4.49
C GLU A 14 9.79 9.05 4.64
N TRP A 15 9.29 8.81 5.86
CA TRP A 15 7.87 8.75 6.15
C TRP A 15 7.20 10.13 6.01
N MET A 16 7.86 11.19 6.48
CA MET A 16 7.38 12.57 6.28
C MET A 16 7.28 12.92 4.80
N MET A 17 8.21 12.43 3.98
CA MET A 17 8.19 12.66 2.54
C MET A 17 7.06 11.86 1.87
N LEU A 18 6.84 10.59 2.21
CA LEU A 18 5.67 9.82 1.75
C LEU A 18 4.36 10.52 2.11
N ARG A 19 4.23 10.98 3.35
CA ARG A 19 3.08 11.77 3.80
C ARG A 19 2.86 13.00 2.94
N ARG A 20 3.91 13.76 2.64
CA ARG A 20 3.82 14.95 1.77
C ARG A 20 3.40 14.58 0.36
N SER A 21 3.93 13.51 -0.22
CA SER A 21 3.53 13.03 -1.55
C SER A 21 2.05 12.67 -1.58
N LEU A 22 1.57 11.92 -0.58
CA LEU A 22 0.15 11.62 -0.44
C LEU A 22 -0.70 12.87 -0.28
N GLN A 23 -0.25 13.88 0.49
CA GLN A 23 -1.00 15.14 0.67
C GLN A 23 -1.05 16.01 -0.60
N LYS A 24 -0.02 15.94 -1.45
CA LYS A 24 0.04 16.68 -2.72
C LYS A 24 -0.67 15.98 -3.87
N ALA A 25 -0.74 14.64 -3.84
CA ALA A 25 -1.43 13.86 -4.84
C ALA A 25 -2.86 14.36 -4.99
N ASP A 26 -3.36 14.42 -6.22
CA ASP A 26 -4.75 14.77 -6.48
C ASP A 26 -5.71 13.71 -5.92
N GLU A 27 -6.99 14.05 -5.83
CA GLU A 27 -8.02 13.19 -5.26
C GLU A 27 -8.13 11.84 -5.98
N LEU A 28 -8.03 11.83 -7.32
CA LEU A 28 -8.15 10.60 -8.10
C LEU A 28 -6.98 9.65 -7.79
N THR A 29 -5.76 10.18 -7.73
CA THR A 29 -4.57 9.39 -7.37
C THR A 29 -4.68 8.81 -5.96
N ARG A 30 -5.14 9.59 -4.97
CA ARG A 30 -5.32 9.10 -3.60
C ARG A 30 -6.41 8.04 -3.49
N VAL A 31 -7.53 8.21 -4.21
CA VAL A 31 -8.60 7.23 -4.24
C VAL A 31 -8.10 5.91 -4.87
N LYS A 32 -7.40 5.98 -6.00
CA LYS A 32 -6.81 4.78 -6.63
C LYS A 32 -5.81 4.09 -5.71
N PHE A 33 -4.98 4.85 -5.00
CA PHE A 33 -4.06 4.30 -4.01
C PHE A 33 -4.80 3.53 -2.92
N CYS A 34 -5.87 4.12 -2.36
CA CYS A 34 -6.71 3.45 -1.36
C CYS A 34 -7.43 2.21 -1.92
N LEU A 35 -7.90 2.26 -3.17
CA LEU A 35 -8.49 1.10 -3.84
C LEU A 35 -7.48 -0.03 -4.02
N CYS A 36 -6.23 0.28 -4.39
CA CYS A 36 -5.16 -0.72 -4.46
C CYS A 36 -4.89 -1.36 -3.11
N LEU A 37 -4.87 -0.58 -2.01
CA LEU A 37 -4.75 -1.15 -0.67
C LEU A 37 -5.90 -2.09 -0.32
N GLN A 38 -7.14 -1.75 -0.70
CA GLN A 38 -8.28 -2.64 -0.53
C GLN A 38 -8.15 -3.92 -1.39
N ILE A 39 -7.74 -3.80 -2.64
CA ILE A 39 -7.52 -4.96 -3.54
C ILE A 39 -6.44 -5.89 -2.97
N LEU A 40 -5.31 -5.34 -2.54
CA LEU A 40 -4.21 -6.08 -1.93
C LEU A 40 -4.66 -6.77 -0.64
N GLY A 41 -5.42 -6.09 0.22
CA GLY A 41 -6.00 -6.71 1.42
C GLY A 41 -6.99 -7.82 1.06
N LEU A 42 -7.92 -7.57 0.15
CA LEU A 42 -8.95 -8.54 -0.26
C LEU A 42 -8.33 -9.81 -0.86
N SER A 43 -7.29 -9.69 -1.68
CA SER A 43 -6.67 -10.86 -2.32
C SER A 43 -5.94 -11.80 -1.33
N LEU A 44 -5.69 -11.36 -0.08
CA LEU A 44 -5.24 -12.25 0.99
C LEU A 44 -6.36 -13.12 1.55
N LEU A 45 -7.62 -12.72 1.39
CA LEU A 45 -8.77 -13.41 1.95
C LEU A 45 -9.20 -14.57 1.05
N GLY A 46 -9.58 -15.70 1.67
CA GLY A 46 -10.18 -16.82 0.92
C GLY A 46 -11.59 -16.54 0.41
N HIS A 47 -12.30 -15.57 1.01
CA HIS A 47 -13.67 -15.21 0.67
C HIS A 47 -13.89 -13.69 0.77
N TYR A 48 -14.50 -13.09 -0.26
CA TYR A 48 -14.72 -11.64 -0.35
C TYR A 48 -16.04 -11.16 0.27
N ASP A 49 -16.88 -12.06 0.76
CA ASP A 49 -18.17 -11.76 1.40
C ASP A 49 -18.13 -11.87 2.93
N GLY A 50 -16.95 -12.09 3.50
CA GLY A 50 -16.75 -12.18 4.94
C GLY A 50 -16.76 -10.83 5.68
N VAL A 51 -16.70 -10.92 7.01
CA VAL A 51 -16.65 -9.75 7.92
C VAL A 51 -15.42 -8.89 7.62
N ALA A 52 -14.23 -9.49 7.53
CA ALA A 52 -12.99 -8.76 7.26
C ALA A 52 -13.03 -8.00 5.91
N ALA A 53 -13.55 -8.63 4.85
CA ALA A 53 -13.73 -7.99 3.56
C ALA A 53 -14.70 -6.80 3.66
N SER A 54 -15.82 -6.98 4.36
CA SER A 54 -16.82 -5.93 4.56
C SER A 54 -16.27 -4.75 5.37
N GLU A 55 -15.50 -5.02 6.43
CA GLU A 55 -14.84 -4.00 7.24
C GLU A 55 -13.81 -3.21 6.43
N LEU A 56 -12.97 -3.89 5.64
CA LEU A 56 -12.00 -3.25 4.75
C LEU A 56 -12.68 -2.35 3.71
N LEU A 57 -13.74 -2.84 3.07
CA LEU A 57 -14.50 -2.12 2.04
C LEU A 57 -15.27 -0.92 2.61
N ALA A 58 -15.61 -0.95 3.90
CA ALA A 58 -16.29 0.15 4.60
C ALA A 58 -15.34 1.28 5.04
N ARG A 59 -14.02 1.07 5.00
CA ARG A 59 -13.04 2.12 5.33
C ARG A 59 -13.09 3.23 4.30
N ASP A 60 -13.04 4.48 4.77
CA ASP A 60 -12.87 5.65 3.91
C ASP A 60 -11.40 6.00 3.72
N GLU A 61 -11.14 6.95 2.82
CA GLU A 61 -9.80 7.41 2.47
C GLU A 61 -9.00 7.82 3.72
N ALA A 62 -9.61 8.58 4.63
CA ALA A 62 -8.94 9.01 5.86
C ALA A 62 -8.50 7.82 6.73
N SER A 63 -9.35 6.80 6.84
CA SER A 63 -9.04 5.59 7.62
C SER A 63 -7.94 4.75 6.96
N LEU A 64 -7.96 4.59 5.64
CA LEU A 64 -6.94 3.84 4.90
C LEU A 64 -5.59 4.56 4.85
N LEU A 65 -5.58 5.89 4.83
CA LEU A 65 -4.34 6.68 4.83
C LEU A 65 -3.76 6.92 6.22
N ALA A 66 -4.51 6.63 7.29
CA ALA A 66 -4.09 6.87 8.67
C ALA A 66 -2.68 6.33 9.00
N PRO A 67 -2.28 5.10 8.61
CA PRO A 67 -0.94 4.56 8.87
C PRO A 67 0.20 5.43 8.30
N PHE A 68 -0.06 6.16 7.22
CA PHE A 68 0.93 7.03 6.57
C PHE A 68 0.90 8.47 7.10
N MET A 69 -0.21 8.88 7.71
CA MET A 69 -0.45 10.27 8.13
C MET A 69 -0.04 10.54 9.57
N GLN A 70 -0.08 9.52 10.44
CA GLN A 70 0.13 9.64 11.90
C GLN A 70 1.60 9.52 12.32
N VAL A 71 2.53 10.04 11.52
CA VAL A 71 3.97 10.01 11.86
C VAL A 71 4.26 10.89 13.07
N GLU A 72 4.81 10.29 14.12
CA GLU A 72 5.28 11.01 15.30
C GLU A 72 6.45 11.94 14.94
N ARG A 73 6.56 13.08 15.64
CA ARG A 73 7.64 14.05 15.37
C ARG A 73 9.05 13.54 15.73
N HIS A 74 9.12 12.40 16.39
CA HIS A 74 10.35 11.75 16.84
C HIS A 74 10.13 10.25 16.81
N LEU A 75 11.16 9.51 16.41
CA LEU A 75 11.22 8.06 16.48
C LEU A 75 12.26 7.70 17.55
N GLU A 76 11.89 6.87 18.52
CA GLU A 76 12.83 6.44 19.56
C GLU A 76 13.95 5.59 18.94
N PRO A 77 15.24 5.94 19.11
CA PRO A 77 16.35 5.14 18.60
C PRO A 77 16.36 3.71 19.17
N GLY A 78 16.53 2.70 18.32
CA GLY A 78 16.56 1.29 18.68
C GLY A 78 15.20 0.65 18.98
N SER A 79 14.08 1.38 18.83
CA SER A 79 12.75 0.90 19.23
C SER A 79 12.03 0.02 18.21
N PHE A 80 12.49 -0.02 16.95
CA PHE A 80 11.88 -0.82 15.89
C PHE A 80 12.89 -1.21 14.80
N ASP A 81 12.46 -2.14 13.92
CA ASP A 81 13.24 -2.57 12.77
C ASP A 81 13.22 -1.48 11.68
N TYR A 82 14.35 -0.79 11.53
CA TYR A 82 14.51 0.26 10.53
C TYR A 82 14.44 -0.26 9.09
N ALA A 83 14.95 -1.48 8.84
CA ALA A 83 14.95 -2.05 7.50
C ALA A 83 13.51 -2.35 7.05
N GLN A 84 12.72 -2.95 7.94
CA GLN A 84 11.30 -3.19 7.67
C GLN A 84 10.54 -1.87 7.46
N ALA A 85 10.80 -0.84 8.29
CA ALA A 85 10.16 0.45 8.15
C ALA A 85 10.49 1.16 6.82
N HIS A 86 11.76 1.16 6.41
CA HIS A 86 12.18 1.70 5.11
C HIS A 86 11.54 0.93 3.96
N HIS A 87 11.47 -0.40 4.07
CA HIS A 87 10.84 -1.25 3.07
C HIS A 87 9.35 -0.92 2.90
N ILE A 88 8.60 -0.77 4.00
CA ILE A 88 7.18 -0.35 3.98
C ILE A 88 7.01 0.99 3.27
N VAL A 89 7.88 1.97 3.56
CA VAL A 89 7.83 3.29 2.91
C VAL A 89 8.14 3.17 1.43
N ALA A 90 9.12 2.36 1.05
CA ALA A 90 9.48 2.12 -0.35
C ALA A 90 8.33 1.48 -1.14
N LEU A 91 7.69 0.45 -0.57
CA LEU A 91 6.49 -0.18 -1.14
C LEU A 91 5.38 0.85 -1.40
N ALA A 92 4.95 1.56 -0.35
CA ALA A 92 3.87 2.53 -0.46
C ALA A 92 4.17 3.65 -1.47
N ARG A 93 5.42 4.09 -1.57
CA ARG A 93 5.83 5.04 -2.61
C ARG A 93 5.76 4.43 -4.00
N GLY A 94 6.28 3.22 -4.19
CA GLY A 94 6.22 2.51 -5.47
C GLY A 94 4.79 2.41 -5.99
N LEU A 95 3.86 2.02 -5.12
CA LEU A 95 2.43 2.00 -5.46
C LEU A 95 1.89 3.37 -5.85
N LEU A 96 2.26 4.43 -5.13
CA LEU A 96 1.83 5.78 -5.44
C LEU A 96 2.39 6.28 -6.78
N GLU A 97 3.64 5.96 -7.09
CA GLU A 97 4.32 6.34 -8.34
C GLU A 97 3.67 5.66 -9.56
N GLU A 98 3.38 4.35 -9.47
CA GLU A 98 2.67 3.61 -10.52
C GLU A 98 1.28 4.17 -10.82
N LEU A 99 0.67 4.85 -9.85
CA LEU A 99 -0.63 5.50 -9.99
C LEU A 99 -0.56 6.95 -10.48
N GLY A 100 0.63 7.43 -10.87
CA GLY A 100 0.85 8.78 -11.39
C GLY A 100 1.25 9.81 -10.32
N GLY A 101 1.63 9.36 -9.13
CA GLY A 101 2.21 10.20 -8.08
C GLY A 101 3.58 10.78 -8.46
N GLU A 102 4.09 11.68 -7.62
CA GLU A 102 5.41 12.32 -7.80
C GLU A 102 6.51 11.24 -7.77
N GLN A 103 7.18 11.02 -8.92
CA GLN A 103 8.36 10.15 -9.00
C GLN A 103 9.49 10.72 -8.16
N ASP A 104 10.07 9.91 -7.28
CA ASP A 104 11.17 10.33 -6.42
C ASP A 104 12.34 9.33 -6.43
N ARG A 105 13.56 9.83 -6.20
CA ARG A 105 14.81 9.05 -6.31
C ARG A 105 15.04 8.08 -5.14
N PHE A 106 14.04 7.85 -4.29
CA PHE A 106 14.20 7.17 -3.00
C PHE A 106 13.78 5.70 -2.98
N GLN A 107 13.54 5.09 -4.15
CA GLN A 107 13.40 3.62 -4.28
C GLN A 107 14.63 2.84 -3.76
N ARG A 108 15.72 3.54 -3.45
CA ARG A 108 17.00 3.05 -2.91
C ARG A 108 16.95 2.30 -1.58
N ARG A 109 15.79 1.93 -1.04
CA ARG A 109 15.67 1.11 0.19
C ARG A 109 14.67 -0.01 0.08
N PHE A 110 14.18 -0.26 -1.13
CA PHE A 110 13.47 -1.49 -1.40
C PHE A 110 14.40 -2.67 -1.17
N ASP A 111 13.95 -3.61 -0.34
CA ASP A 111 14.73 -4.79 0.01
C ASP A 111 14.27 -5.98 -0.84
N LEU A 112 15.10 -6.35 -1.80
CA LEU A 112 14.86 -7.44 -2.76
C LEU A 112 14.87 -8.83 -2.12
N GLN A 113 15.20 -8.94 -0.82
CA GLN A 113 15.05 -10.20 -0.10
C GLN A 113 13.59 -10.54 0.18
N TYR A 114 12.71 -9.53 0.24
CA TYR A 114 11.28 -9.75 0.36
C TYR A 114 10.72 -10.21 -0.98
N SER A 115 10.11 -11.39 -0.97
CA SER A 115 9.34 -11.92 -2.09
C SER A 115 8.08 -11.09 -2.34
N ALA A 116 7.52 -11.21 -3.55
CA ALA A 116 6.21 -10.64 -3.88
C ALA A 116 5.13 -11.03 -2.87
N ARG A 117 5.21 -12.27 -2.35
CA ARG A 117 4.31 -12.75 -1.31
C ARG A 117 4.46 -11.99 0.00
N GLU A 118 5.69 -11.74 0.45
CA GLU A 118 5.94 -11.00 1.68
C GLU A 118 5.53 -9.52 1.54
N ASN A 119 5.82 -8.90 0.38
CA ASN A 119 5.34 -7.56 0.05
C ASN A 119 3.81 -7.48 0.14
N HIS A 120 3.12 -8.51 -0.37
CA HIS A 120 1.67 -8.60 -0.32
C HIS A 120 1.14 -8.69 1.11
N VAL A 121 1.76 -9.53 1.94
CA VAL A 121 1.44 -9.64 3.37
C VAL A 121 1.68 -8.31 4.10
N ILE A 122 2.75 -7.58 3.78
CA ILE A 122 3.04 -6.26 4.35
C ILE A 122 1.91 -5.27 4.01
N TYR A 123 1.46 -5.23 2.76
CA TYR A 123 0.31 -4.39 2.38
C TYR A 123 -0.98 -4.76 3.13
N GLY A 124 -1.24 -6.06 3.30
CA GLY A 124 -2.34 -6.53 4.13
C GLY A 124 -2.26 -6.01 5.55
N ALA A 125 -1.10 -6.16 6.19
CA ALA A 125 -0.86 -5.71 7.56
C ALA A 125 -1.05 -4.19 7.73
N ILE A 126 -0.68 -3.37 6.73
CA ILE A 126 -0.89 -1.91 6.75
C ILE A 126 -2.38 -1.55 6.89
N VAL A 127 -3.28 -2.36 6.32
CA VAL A 127 -4.74 -2.15 6.40
C VAL A 127 -5.42 -3.12 7.38
N ASP A 128 -4.66 -3.71 8.30
CA ASP A 128 -5.11 -4.67 9.31
C ASP A 128 -5.85 -5.90 8.72
N ILE A 129 -5.36 -6.41 7.59
CA ILE A 129 -5.89 -7.60 6.94
C ILE A 129 -4.82 -8.68 6.88
N GLU A 130 -5.17 -9.85 7.39
CA GLU A 130 -4.35 -11.05 7.36
C GLU A 130 -5.05 -12.14 6.56
N GLY A 131 -4.26 -12.95 5.85
CA GLY A 131 -4.78 -14.08 5.10
C GLY A 131 -3.71 -14.83 4.32
N THR A 132 -4.11 -15.95 3.73
CA THR A 132 -3.19 -16.88 3.04
C THR A 132 -3.42 -16.95 1.52
N GLY A 133 -4.45 -16.27 1.00
CA GLY A 133 -4.70 -16.15 -0.45
C GLY A 133 -3.64 -15.30 -1.13
N SER A 134 -3.53 -15.37 -2.46
CA SER A 134 -2.50 -14.68 -3.26
C SER A 134 -3.14 -13.71 -4.24
N MET A 135 -2.41 -12.64 -4.57
CA MET A 135 -2.80 -11.73 -5.64
C MET A 135 -2.84 -12.42 -7.02
N GLU A 136 -1.92 -13.35 -7.27
CA GLU A 136 -1.87 -14.13 -8.52
C GLU A 136 -3.12 -15.01 -8.73
N ASP A 137 -3.72 -15.48 -7.64
CA ASP A 137 -4.91 -16.35 -7.64
C ASP A 137 -6.22 -15.55 -7.54
N ALA A 138 -6.15 -14.23 -7.42
CA ALA A 138 -7.32 -13.40 -7.21
C ALA A 138 -8.19 -13.36 -8.46
N ASP A 139 -9.43 -13.83 -8.35
CA ASP A 139 -10.43 -13.80 -9.44
C ASP A 139 -10.84 -12.34 -9.74
N PRO A 140 -10.60 -11.83 -10.97
CA PRO A 140 -10.92 -10.44 -11.31
C PRO A 140 -12.42 -10.12 -11.29
N GLU A 141 -13.28 -11.08 -11.63
CA GLU A 141 -14.73 -10.87 -11.62
C GLU A 141 -15.26 -10.79 -10.19
N GLN A 142 -14.77 -11.66 -9.30
CA GLN A 142 -15.11 -11.62 -7.88
C GLN A 142 -14.53 -10.36 -7.21
N MET A 143 -13.31 -9.97 -7.56
CA MET A 143 -12.70 -8.73 -7.08
C MET A 143 -13.53 -7.53 -7.50
N TYR A 144 -13.94 -7.45 -8.76
CA TYR A 144 -14.84 -6.40 -9.26
C TYR A 144 -16.16 -6.35 -8.47
N LYS A 145 -16.81 -7.50 -8.24
CA LYS A 145 -18.05 -7.59 -7.44
C LYS A 145 -17.88 -7.19 -5.98
N ALA A 146 -16.68 -7.37 -5.41
CA ALA A 146 -16.37 -6.94 -4.05
C ALA A 146 -16.10 -5.44 -4.02
N MET A 147 -15.24 -4.94 -4.92
CA MET A 147 -14.87 -3.54 -5.03
C MET A 147 -16.05 -2.62 -5.35
N SER A 148 -17.08 -3.11 -6.04
CA SER A 148 -18.34 -2.37 -6.25
C SER A 148 -19.09 -2.00 -4.96
N ARG A 149 -18.69 -2.59 -3.82
CA ARG A 149 -19.22 -2.29 -2.48
C ARG A 149 -18.34 -1.32 -1.69
N SER A 150 -17.19 -0.91 -2.24
CA SER A 150 -16.26 -0.02 -1.55
C SER A 150 -16.91 1.34 -1.28
N LYS A 151 -16.73 1.86 -0.07
CA LYS A 151 -17.18 3.21 0.30
C LYS A 151 -16.42 4.32 -0.45
N LEU A 152 -15.30 3.99 -1.10
CA LEU A 152 -14.47 4.96 -1.84
C LEU A 152 -15.07 5.35 -3.20
N ILE A 153 -15.88 4.49 -3.81
CA ILE A 153 -16.42 4.68 -5.17
C ILE A 153 -17.83 5.30 -5.20
N ARG A 154 -18.30 5.89 -4.08
CA ARG A 154 -19.71 6.29 -3.82
C ARG A 154 -20.55 6.65 -5.04
N ASP A 155 -20.08 7.61 -5.85
CA ASP A 155 -20.81 8.20 -6.98
C ASP A 155 -20.17 7.91 -8.35
N GLN A 156 -19.06 7.15 -8.38
CA GLN A 156 -18.36 6.77 -9.60
C GLN A 156 -18.49 5.26 -9.79
N GLU A 157 -19.10 4.84 -10.91
CA GLU A 157 -19.08 3.42 -11.26
C GLU A 157 -17.65 3.03 -11.63
N LEU A 158 -16.99 2.30 -10.73
CA LEU A 158 -15.74 1.61 -11.03
C LEU A 158 -16.09 0.52 -12.04
N VAL A 159 -15.54 0.57 -13.25
CA VAL A 159 -15.82 -0.45 -14.26
C VAL A 159 -14.88 -1.64 -14.13
N SER A 160 -15.30 -2.83 -14.58
CA SER A 160 -14.50 -4.06 -14.46
C SER A 160 -13.09 -3.95 -15.06
N THR A 161 -12.92 -3.15 -16.13
CA THR A 161 -11.61 -2.91 -16.74
C THR A 161 -10.70 -2.08 -15.83
N GLU A 162 -11.24 -1.10 -15.11
CA GLU A 162 -10.45 -0.31 -14.14
C GLU A 162 -10.02 -1.17 -12.96
N VAL A 163 -10.86 -2.10 -12.50
CA VAL A 163 -10.46 -3.06 -11.46
C VAL A 163 -9.32 -3.94 -11.95
N ALA A 164 -9.42 -4.47 -13.18
CA ALA A 164 -8.36 -5.29 -13.77
C ALA A 164 -7.04 -4.49 -13.92
N GLU A 165 -7.12 -3.21 -14.30
CA GLU A 165 -5.95 -2.33 -14.37
C GLU A 165 -5.33 -2.11 -12.98
N LEU A 166 -6.13 -1.81 -11.95
CA LEU A 166 -5.64 -1.65 -10.58
C LEU A 166 -5.03 -2.96 -10.04
N MET A 167 -5.62 -4.11 -10.37
CA MET A 167 -5.05 -5.42 -10.03
C MET A 167 -3.69 -5.62 -10.70
N ASN A 168 -3.55 -5.27 -11.98
CA ASN A 168 -2.27 -5.34 -12.68
C ASN A 168 -1.24 -4.40 -12.07
N THR A 169 -1.62 -3.18 -11.68
CA THR A 169 -0.75 -2.26 -10.95
C THR A 169 -0.29 -2.87 -9.63
N CYS A 170 -1.19 -3.48 -8.87
CA CYS A 170 -0.86 -4.15 -7.61
C CYS A 170 0.13 -5.30 -7.85
N LEU A 171 -0.13 -6.18 -8.81
CA LEU A 171 0.79 -7.27 -9.19
C LEU A 171 2.18 -6.72 -9.56
N HIS A 172 2.22 -5.68 -10.39
CA HIS A 172 3.48 -5.07 -10.81
C HIS A 172 4.29 -4.56 -9.62
N VAL A 173 3.66 -3.85 -8.68
CA VAL A 173 4.34 -3.32 -7.48
C VAL A 173 4.83 -4.43 -6.55
N LEU A 174 4.13 -5.56 -6.49
CA LEU A 174 4.55 -6.73 -5.70
C LEU A 174 5.77 -7.42 -6.32
N GLU A 175 5.80 -7.54 -7.65
CA GLU A 175 6.80 -8.28 -8.42
C GLU A 175 8.00 -7.43 -8.86
N GLN A 176 7.93 -6.11 -8.75
CA GLN A 176 8.93 -5.21 -9.33
C GLN A 176 10.34 -5.47 -8.79
N ASP A 177 11.22 -5.87 -9.70
CA ASP A 177 12.68 -5.77 -9.58
C ASP A 177 13.05 -4.28 -9.68
N TRP A 178 12.80 -3.50 -8.62
CA TRP A 178 13.15 -2.08 -8.59
C TRP A 178 14.66 -1.90 -8.82
N VAL A 179 15.02 -1.32 -9.97
CA VAL A 179 16.42 -1.08 -10.32
C VAL A 179 16.97 0.04 -9.45
N TYR A 180 17.98 -0.29 -8.63
CA TYR A 180 18.76 0.72 -7.91
C TYR A 180 19.46 1.67 -8.91
N VAL A 181 19.22 2.98 -8.79
CA VAL A 181 20.04 4.04 -9.43
C VAL A 181 20.83 4.84 -8.41
#